data_AF-F5T3W2-F1
#
_entry.id   AF-F5T3W2-F1
#
_cell.length_a   1.000
_cell.length_b   1.000
_cell.length_c   1.000
_cell.angle_alpha   90.00
_cell.angle_beta   90.00
_cell.angle_gamma   90.00
#
_symmetry.space_group_name_H-M   'P 1'
#
loop_
_entity.id
_entity.type
_entity.pdbx_description
1 polymer ?
#
loop_
_entity_poly.entity_id
_entity_poly.type
_entity_poly.pdbx_seq_one_letter_code
_entity_poly.pdbx_strand_id
1 'polypeptide(L)' 'MVGDTKYDIDAAKEVGIDSVAALYGYGSPEEIASANYSIQKPLDLLSLV' A
#
# COMPACT_ATOMS: atom_id res chain seq x y z
N MET A 1 -1.07 4.00 6.23
CA MET A 1 0.11 4.23 5.37
C MET A 1 -0.30 4.02 3.92
N VAL A 2 0.11 4.90 3.00
CA VAL A 2 -0.03 4.68 1.55
C VAL A 2 1.38 4.66 1.00
N GLY A 3 1.77 3.58 0.32
CA GLY A 3 3.12 3.41 -0.19
C GLY A 3 3.20 2.36 -1.28
N ASP A 4 4.32 2.35 -1.98
CA ASP A 4 4.56 1.53 -3.16
C ASP A 4 5.71 0.55 -2.97
N THR A 5 6.34 0.52 -1.79
CA THR A 5 7.45 -0.40 -1.49
C THR A 5 7.13 -1.30 -0.31
N LYS A 6 7.84 -2.45 -0.22
CA LYS A 6 7.71 -3.34 0.95
C LYS A 6 7.99 -2.62 2.27
N TYR A 7 8.86 -1.61 2.27
CA TYR A 7 9.23 -0.88 3.48
C TYR A 7 8.05 -0.09 4.05
N ASP A 8 7.22 0.47 3.18
CA ASP A 8 6.00 1.17 3.59
C ASP A 8 4.99 0.20 4.25
N ILE A 9 4.84 -0.99 3.66
CA ILE A 9 3.91 -2.02 4.14
C ILE A 9 4.41 -2.66 5.45
N ASP A 10 5.70 -3.02 5.50
CA ASP A 10 6.35 -3.60 6.67
C ASP A 10 6.29 -2.60 7.84
N ALA A 11 6.61 -1.33 7.62
CA ALA A 11 6.55 -0.29 8.66
C ALA A 11 5.13 -0.08 9.17
N ALA A 12 4.13 -0.04 8.29
CA ALA A 12 2.72 0.10 8.68
C ALA A 12 2.26 -1.06 9.59
N LYS A 13 2.69 -2.28 9.25
CA LYS A 13 2.42 -3.47 10.05
C LYS A 13 3.11 -3.43 11.41
N GLU A 14 4.37 -3.01 11.47
CA GLU A 14 5.14 -2.87 12.71
C GLU A 14 4.51 -1.87 13.68
N VAL A 15 3.97 -0.76 13.17
CA VAL A 15 3.31 0.27 14.00
C VAL A 15 1.81 0.04 14.20
N GLY A 16 1.24 -1.02 13.60
CA GLY A 16 -0.16 -1.41 13.79
C GLY A 16 -1.19 -0.52 13.11
N ILE A 17 -0.88 0.04 11.94
CA ILE A 17 -1.82 0.83 11.13
C ILE A 17 -2.11 0.13 9.79
N ASP A 18 -3.27 0.42 9.21
CA ASP A 18 -3.61 -0.09 7.88
C ASP A 18 -2.68 0.48 6.81
N SER A 19 -2.40 -0.35 5.80
CA SER A 19 -1.54 -0.05 4.66
C SER A 19 -2.28 -0.17 3.33
N VAL A 20 -1.97 0.72 2.40
CA VAL A 20 -2.52 0.73 1.03
C VAL A 20 -1.35 0.67 0.05
N ALA A 21 -1.30 -0.40 -0.76
CA ALA A 21 -0.33 -0.60 -1.82
C ALA A 21 -0.68 0.22 -3.06
N ALA A 22 0.19 1.16 -3.44
CA ALA A 22 0.10 1.92 -4.67
C ALA A 22 0.73 1.15 -5.84
N LEU A 23 -0.09 0.45 -6.62
CA LEU A 23 0.35 -0.45 -7.69
C LEU A 23 0.88 0.27 -8.95
N TYR A 24 0.88 1.60 -8.93
CA TYR A 24 1.40 2.46 -9.99
C TYR A 24 2.79 3.05 -9.65
N GLY A 25 3.39 2.66 -8.53
CA GLY A 25 4.70 3.10 -8.08
C GLY A 25 5.85 2.18 -8.52
N TYR A 26 6.92 2.16 -7.73
CA TYR A 26 8.18 1.48 -8.00
C TYR A 26 8.20 0.00 -7.61
N GLY A 27 7.63 -0.37 -6.46
CA GLY A 27 7.73 -1.73 -5.94
C GLY A 27 6.92 -2.75 -6.74
N SER A 28 7.38 -3.99 -6.71
CA SER A 28 6.74 -5.08 -7.44
C SER A 28 5.47 -5.53 -6.72
N PRO A 29 4.41 -5.98 -7.44
CA PRO A 29 3.18 -6.45 -6.82
C PRO A 29 3.39 -7.54 -5.75
N GLU A 30 4.38 -8.40 -5.93
CA GLU A 30 4.74 -9.47 -4.99
C GLU A 30 5.31 -8.92 -3.68
N GLU A 31 6.04 -7.80 -3.73
CA GLU A 31 6.71 -7.18 -2.58
C GLU A 31 5.72 -6.46 -1.65
N ILE A 32 4.61 -5.96 -2.21
CA ILE A 32 3.59 -5.18 -1.50
C ILE A 32 2.26 -5.94 -1.32
N ALA A 33 2.24 -7.24 -1.63
CA ALA A 33 1.06 -8.10 -1.53
C ALA A 33 0.51 -8.27 -0.10
N SER A 34 1.31 -7.92 0.91
CA SER A 34 0.92 -7.98 2.33
C SER A 34 0.11 -6.76 2.79
N ALA A 35 -0.15 -5.78 1.92
CA ALA A 35 -0.93 -4.61 2.25
C ALA A 35 -2.41 -4.92 2.54
N ASN A 36 -3.07 -4.12 3.36
CA ASN A 36 -4.50 -4.28 3.67
C ASN A 36 -5.39 -3.97 2.45
N TYR A 37 -4.96 -2.99 1.65
CA TYR A 37 -5.66 -2.54 0.45
C TYR A 37 -4.67 -2.32 -0.69
N SER A 38 -5.17 -2.27 -1.92
CA SER A 38 -4.38 -1.90 -3.09
C SER A 38 -5.15 -0.98 -4.03
N ILE A 39 -4.44 -0.07 -4.68
CA ILE A 39 -5.00 0.93 -5.59
C ILE A 39 -4.22 0.99 -6.90
N GLN A 40 -4.91 1.24 -8.02
CA GLN A 40 -4.33 1.31 -9.37
C GLN A 40 -4.00 2.76 -9.79
N LYS A 41 -4.63 3.75 -9.16
CA LYS A 41 -4.36 5.18 -9.34
C LYS A 41 -4.67 5.97 -8.06
N PRO A 42 -4.11 7.17 -7.87
CA PRO A 42 -4.32 7.95 -6.65
C PRO A 42 -5.81 8.20 -6.31
N LEU A 43 -6.66 8.38 -7.34
CA LEU A 43 -8.09 8.63 -7.13
C LEU A 43 -8.84 7.44 -6.54
N ASP A 44 -8.33 6.21 -6.66
CA ASP A 44 -9.01 5.03 -6.11
C ASP A 44 -9.08 5.08 -4.57
N LEU A 45 -8.18 5.86 -3.94
CA LEU A 45 -8.17 6.09 -2.50
C LEU A 45 -9.49 6.68 -2.00
N LEU A 46 -10.19 7.46 -2.82
CA LEU A 46 -11.50 8.04 -2.50
C LEU A 46 -12.59 6.98 -2.31
N SER A 47 -12.38 5.73 -2.75
CA SER A 47 -13.32 4.63 -2.54
C SER A 47 -13.12 3.91 -1.20
N LEU A 48 -12.03 4.22 -0.48
CA LEU A 48 -11.66 3.59 0.79
C LEU A 48 -12.03 4.45 2.01
N VAL A 49 -12.45 5.70 1.81
CA VAL A 49 -12.76 6.70 2.87
C VAL A 49 -14.17 7.25 2.75
#